data_AF-A0A6B2CNR6-F1
#
_entry.id   AF-A0A6B2CNR6-F1
#
_cell.length_a   1.000
_cell.length_b   1.000
_cell.length_c   1.000
_cell.angle_alpha   90.00
_cell.angle_beta   90.00
_cell.angle_gamma   90.00
#
_symmetry.space_group_name_H-M   'P 1'
#
loop_
_entity.id
_entity.type
_entity.pdbx_description
1 polymer ?
#
loop_
_entity_poly.entity_id
_entity_poly.type
_entity_poly.pdbx_seq_one_letter_code
_entity_poly.pdbx_strand_id
1 'polypeptide(L)'
;MRVPRVRTYVPGLDEILYGGIPDRSAVLISGGPGTGKSILGKQFLYNGLTRGEPCVFVALEEHPAATRRSFRHFGWDIDRYEREGRCAIVDAFTAGVGAAAQRERYLVKDVDNVHEL
;
A
#
# COMPACT_ATOMS: atom_id res chain seq x y z
N MET A 1 -8.95 -19.14 22.39
CA MET A 1 -7.75 -19.15 21.50
C MET A 1 -7.24 -17.73 21.35
N ARG A 2 -5.92 -17.49 21.44
CA ARG A 2 -5.35 -16.17 21.11
C ARG A 2 -5.27 -16.06 19.59
N VAL A 3 -5.85 -15.01 19.02
CA VAL A 3 -5.75 -14.71 17.59
C VAL A 3 -4.32 -14.20 17.31
N PRO A 4 -3.56 -14.79 16.38
CA PRO A 4 -2.25 -14.27 15.97
C PRO A 4 -2.37 -12.82 15.51
N ARG A 5 -1.30 -12.03 15.66
CA ARG A 5 -1.30 -10.61 15.29
C ARG A 5 -0.09 -10.25 14.44
N VAL A 6 -0.32 -9.36 13.48
CA VAL A 6 0.70 -8.73 12.64
C VAL A 6 1.02 -7.37 13.23
N ARG A 7 2.28 -7.18 13.62
CA ARG A 7 2.75 -5.90 14.13
C ARG A 7 2.75 -4.86 13.01
N THR A 8 2.26 -3.67 13.32
CA THR A 8 2.31 -2.52 12.40
C THR A 8 3.67 -1.85 12.39
N TYR A 9 4.40 -1.96 13.51
CA TYR A 9 5.65 -1.24 13.76
C TYR A 9 5.52 0.29 13.63
N VAL A 10 4.29 0.80 13.73
CA VAL A 10 4.01 2.21 13.87
C VAL A 10 4.09 2.54 15.36
N PRO A 11 4.95 3.49 15.79
CA PRO A 11 5.14 3.78 17.20
C PRO A 11 3.82 4.08 17.92
N GLY A 12 3.56 3.41 19.04
CA GLY A 12 2.37 3.59 19.86
C GLY A 12 1.13 2.84 19.37
N LEU A 13 1.05 2.49 18.07
CA LEU A 13 -0.14 1.86 17.50
C LEU A 13 -0.25 0.39 17.90
N ASP A 14 0.86 -0.35 17.92
CA ASP A 14 0.86 -1.76 18.31
C ASP A 14 0.39 -1.94 19.75
N GLU A 15 0.76 -1.03 20.65
CA GLU A 15 0.35 -1.03 22.06
C GLU A 15 -1.16 -0.84 22.19
N ILE A 16 -1.73 0.11 21.46
CA ILE A 16 -3.19 0.36 21.40
C ILE A 16 -3.93 -0.84 20.81
N LEU A 17 -3.32 -1.52 19.83
CA LEU A 17 -3.88 -2.70 19.17
C LEU A 17 -3.56 -4.03 19.88
N TYR A 18 -3.05 -4.01 21.11
CA TYR A 18 -2.71 -5.23 21.87
C TYR A 18 -1.73 -6.16 21.14
N GLY A 19 -0.70 -5.59 20.51
CA GLY A 19 0.33 -6.30 19.77
C GLY A 19 0.14 -6.34 18.25
N GLY A 20 -0.77 -5.52 17.70
CA GLY A 20 -0.94 -5.34 16.26
C GLY A 20 -2.29 -5.77 15.71
N ILE A 21 -2.40 -5.82 14.39
CA ILE A 21 -3.63 -6.17 13.67
C ILE A 21 -3.89 -7.68 13.76
N PRO A 22 -5.12 -8.16 13.99
CA PRO A 22 -5.44 -9.58 13.89
C PRO A 22 -5.00 -10.18 12.55
N ASP A 23 -4.27 -11.29 12.58
CA ASP A 23 -3.84 -11.97 11.36
C ASP A 23 -5.05 -12.42 10.52
N ARG A 24 -4.88 -12.43 9.19
CA ARG A 24 -5.92 -12.77 8.19
C ARG A 24 -7.19 -11.94 8.33
N SER A 25 -7.06 -10.64 8.58
CA SER A 25 -8.18 -9.71 8.66
C SER A 25 -8.14 -8.64 7.58
N ALA A 26 -9.30 -8.04 7.31
CA ALA A 26 -9.41 -6.81 6.54
C ALA A 26 -9.54 -5.63 7.51
N VAL A 27 -8.77 -4.57 7.30
CA VAL A 27 -8.74 -3.38 8.17
C VAL A 27 -9.14 -2.15 7.39
N LEU A 28 -10.12 -1.41 7.92
CA LEU A 28 -10.51 -0.10 7.40
C LEU A 28 -9.86 1.02 8.22
N ILE A 29 -9.13 1.90 7.55
CA ILE A 29 -8.61 3.14 8.14
C ILE A 29 -9.53 4.28 7.68
N SER A 30 -10.25 4.90 8.61
CA SER A 30 -11.21 5.97 8.31
C SER A 30 -10.82 7.30 8.98
N GLY A 31 -11.19 8.42 8.35
CA GLY A 31 -10.89 9.77 8.81
C GLY A 31 -10.97 10.81 7.69
N GLY A 32 -11.07 12.09 8.05
CA GLY A 32 -11.16 13.19 7.10
C GLY A 32 -9.92 13.35 6.18
N PRO A 33 -9.99 14.15 5.10
CA PRO A 33 -8.83 14.47 4.29
C PRO A 33 -7.67 15.02 5.13
N GLY A 34 -6.43 14.67 4.79
CA GLY A 34 -5.25 15.16 5.50
C GLY A 34 -4.94 14.52 6.86
N THR A 35 -5.80 13.64 7.40
CA THR A 35 -5.54 12.98 8.71
C THR A 35 -4.46 11.89 8.69
N GLY A 36 -3.77 11.69 7.56
CA GLY A 36 -2.65 10.76 7.47
C GLY A 36 -3.00 9.31 7.15
N LYS A 37 -4.22 8.99 6.71
CA LYS A 37 -4.63 7.61 6.35
C LYS A 37 -3.66 6.92 5.38
N SER A 38 -3.35 7.58 4.27
CA SER A 38 -2.43 7.05 3.27
C SER A 38 -1.00 6.96 3.80
N ILE A 39 -0.59 7.87 4.68
CA ILE A 39 0.72 7.82 5.32
C ILE A 39 0.81 6.58 6.23
N LEU A 40 -0.21 6.32 7.04
CA LEU A 40 -0.29 5.15 7.90
C LEU A 40 -0.21 3.85 7.10
N GLY A 41 -0.99 3.74 6.01
CA GLY A 41 -0.94 2.58 5.11
C GLY A 41 0.43 2.38 4.45
N LYS A 42 1.04 3.47 3.95
CA LYS A 42 2.38 3.45 3.35
C LYS A 42 3.46 3.04 4.38
N GLN A 43 3.37 3.54 5.62
CA GLN A 43 4.30 3.19 6.70
C GLN A 43 4.17 1.71 7.07
N PHE A 44 2.95 1.21 7.25
CA PHE A 44 2.69 -0.21 7.52
C PHE A 44 3.29 -1.10 6.43
N LEU A 45 3.04 -0.76 5.17
CA LEU A 45 3.57 -1.48 4.01
C LEU A 45 5.10 -1.50 4.02
N TYR A 46 5.74 -0.33 4.19
CA TYR A 46 7.19 -0.24 4.20
C TYR A 46 7.83 -0.98 5.40
N ASN A 47 7.15 -0.97 6.55
CA ASN A 47 7.57 -1.74 7.72
C ASN A 47 7.56 -3.26 7.44
N GLY A 48 6.57 -3.77 6.70
CA GLY A 48 6.55 -5.15 6.24
C GLY A 48 7.71 -5.46 5.27
N LEU A 49 7.91 -4.61 4.26
CA LEU A 49 8.99 -4.76 3.28
C LEU A 49 10.38 -4.83 3.93
N THR A 50 10.67 -3.95 4.88
CA THR A 50 11.95 -3.94 5.61
C THR A 50 12.19 -5.20 6.46
N ARG A 51 11.14 -6.00 6.71
CA ARG A 51 11.17 -7.21 7.54
C ARG A 51 11.05 -8.52 6.77
N GLY A 52 11.08 -8.47 5.44
CA GLY A 52 11.04 -9.68 4.62
C GLY A 52 9.68 -9.92 3.95
N GLU A 53 8.63 -9.20 4.32
CA GLU A 53 7.28 -9.44 3.79
C GLU A 53 7.14 -8.81 2.40
N PRO A 54 6.59 -9.52 1.39
CA PRO A 54 6.24 -8.91 0.12
C PRO A 54 4.95 -8.10 0.26
N CYS A 55 4.83 -7.01 -0.51
CA CYS A 55 3.67 -6.12 -0.40
C CYS A 55 3.15 -5.64 -1.75
N VAL A 56 1.88 -5.25 -1.78
CA VAL A 56 1.24 -4.60 -2.92
C VAL A 56 0.60 -3.30 -2.46
N PHE A 57 0.81 -2.23 -3.23
CA PHE A 57 0.09 -0.97 -3.06
C PHE A 57 -0.77 -0.71 -4.28
N VAL A 58 -2.09 -0.62 -4.10
CA VAL A 58 -3.03 -0.29 -5.17
C VAL A 58 -3.29 1.21 -5.15
N ALA A 59 -2.85 1.91 -6.18
CA ALA A 59 -2.96 3.36 -6.29
C ALA A 59 -4.28 3.73 -6.99
N LEU A 60 -5.26 4.17 -6.19
CA LEU A 60 -6.60 4.56 -6.66
C LEU A 60 -6.77 6.08 -6.81
N GLU A 61 -6.11 6.87 -5.96
CA GLU A 61 -6.33 8.31 -5.82
C GLU A 61 -5.25 9.16 -6.51
N GLU A 62 -4.11 8.55 -6.83
CA GLU A 62 -2.95 9.24 -7.41
C GLU A 62 -2.21 8.31 -8.38
N HIS A 63 -1.58 8.88 -9.42
CA HIS A 63 -0.76 8.11 -10.35
C HIS A 63 0.44 7.46 -9.62
N PRO A 64 0.87 6.23 -9.96
CA PRO A 64 1.97 5.53 -9.29
C PRO A 64 3.27 6.33 -9.13
N ALA A 65 3.63 7.14 -10.14
CA ALA A 65 4.76 8.08 -10.05
C ALA A 65 4.66 9.05 -8.85
N ALA A 66 3.46 9.55 -8.52
CA ALA A 66 3.23 10.39 -7.35
C ALA A 66 3.32 9.57 -6.04
N THR A 67 2.76 8.36 -6.04
CA THR A 67 2.90 7.42 -4.91
C THR A 67 4.36 7.14 -4.58
N ARG A 68 5.20 6.81 -5.58
CA ARG A 68 6.65 6.58 -5.39
C ARG A 68 7.35 7.81 -4.83
N ARG A 69 7.04 9.01 -5.35
CA ARG A 69 7.57 10.27 -4.78
C ARG A 69 7.16 10.46 -3.32
N SER A 70 5.92 10.12 -2.98
CA SER A 70 5.41 10.20 -1.61
C SER A 70 6.13 9.24 -0.66
N PHE A 71 6.44 8.00 -1.08
CA PHE A 71 7.29 7.10 -0.29
C PHE A 71 8.69 7.69 -0.06
N ARG A 72 9.34 8.16 -1.13
CA ARG A 72 10.70 8.75 -1.04
C ARG A 72 10.75 9.99 -0.16
N HIS A 73 9.67 10.78 -0.12
CA HIS A 73 9.58 11.96 0.76
C HIS A 73 9.76 11.60 2.25
N PHE A 74 9.31 10.41 2.66
CA PHE A 74 9.50 9.89 4.03
C PHE A 74 10.81 9.10 4.21
N GLY A 75 11.70 9.09 3.21
CA GLY A 75 12.92 8.31 3.23
C GLY A 75 12.70 6.80 3.02
N TRP A 76 11.53 6.41 2.52
CA TRP A 76 11.20 5.01 2.26
C TRP A 76 11.56 4.65 0.81
N ASP A 77 12.68 3.95 0.62
CA ASP A 77 13.15 3.51 -0.70
C ASP A 77 12.33 2.32 -1.20
N ILE A 78 11.17 2.63 -1.79
CA ILE A 78 10.25 1.64 -2.35
C ILE A 78 10.79 1.04 -3.66
N ASP A 79 11.58 1.80 -4.42
CA ASP A 79 12.08 1.40 -5.74
C ASP A 79 13.01 0.19 -5.64
N ARG A 80 13.80 0.11 -4.57
CA ARG A 80 14.59 -1.09 -4.26
C ARG A 80 13.70 -2.33 -4.20
N TYR A 81 12.60 -2.27 -3.45
CA TYR A 81 11.72 -3.43 -3.27
C TYR A 81 10.94 -3.78 -4.54
N GLU A 82 10.57 -2.80 -5.36
CA GLU A 82 9.98 -3.08 -6.68
C GLU A 82 10.98 -3.78 -7.63
N ARG A 83 12.26 -3.35 -7.65
CA ARG A 83 13.30 -4.02 -8.44
C ARG A 83 13.58 -5.45 -7.96
N GLU A 84 13.55 -5.67 -6.66
CA GLU A 84 13.70 -7.01 -6.05
C GLU A 84 12.46 -7.90 -6.25
N GLY A 85 11.37 -7.38 -6.83
CA GLY A 85 10.12 -8.11 -7.00
C GLY A 85 9.37 -8.36 -5.69
N ARG A 86 9.70 -7.62 -4.63
CA ARG A 86 9.12 -7.72 -3.29
C ARG A 86 8.01 -6.70 -3.05
N CYS A 87 7.92 -5.67 -3.88
CA CYS A 87 6.83 -4.72 -3.90
C CYS A 87 6.24 -4.62 -5.31
N ALA A 88 4.93 -4.45 -5.42
CA ALA A 88 4.27 -4.04 -6.65
C ALA A 88 3.37 -2.83 -6.37
N ILE A 89 3.49 -1.79 -7.19
CA ILE A 89 2.51 -0.70 -7.23
C ILE A 89 1.59 -0.95 -8.42
N VAL A 90 0.30 -1.09 -8.15
CA VAL A 90 -0.74 -1.33 -9.15
C VAL A 90 -1.38 0.01 -9.49
N ASP A 91 -1.36 0.37 -10.77
CA ASP A 91 -2.07 1.54 -11.28
C ASP A 91 -3.56 1.21 -11.47
N ALA A 92 -4.39 1.68 -10.54
CA ALA A 92 -5.84 1.65 -10.66
C ALA A 92 -6.45 3.06 -10.82
N PHE A 93 -5.59 4.09 -10.91
CA PHE A 93 -5.97 5.48 -11.06
C PHE A 93 -6.17 5.82 -12.54
N THR A 94 -5.23 5.43 -13.39
CA THR A 94 -5.16 5.86 -14.78
C THR A 94 -6.39 5.47 -15.61
N ALA A 95 -6.88 4.23 -15.48
CA ALA A 95 -8.05 3.76 -16.23
C ALA A 95 -9.29 4.62 -15.94
N GLY A 96 -9.48 5.04 -14.69
CA GLY A 96 -10.58 5.92 -14.30
C GLY A 96 -10.48 7.35 -14.86
N VAL A 97 -9.30 7.79 -15.30
CA VAL A 97 -9.05 9.15 -15.80
C VAL A 97 -8.99 9.21 -17.34
N GLY A 98 -9.10 8.07 -18.03
CA GLY A 98 -9.13 8.00 -19.50
C GLY A 98 -7.79 8.33 -20.19
N ALA A 99 -6.69 8.34 -19.45
CA ALA A 99 -5.36 8.52 -19.99
C ALA A 99 -4.72 7.16 -20.28
N ALA A 100 -4.06 6.98 -21.43
CA ALA A 100 -3.29 5.77 -21.69
C ALA A 100 -1.92 5.85 -21.01
N ALA A 101 -1.78 5.42 -19.75
CA ALA A 101 -0.45 5.25 -19.15
C ALA A 101 0.20 3.97 -19.68
N GLN A 102 0.88 4.07 -20.82
CA GLN A 102 1.59 2.96 -21.46
C GLN A 102 2.91 2.55 -20.77
N ARG A 103 3.13 2.86 -19.48
CA ARG A 103 4.45 2.70 -18.85
C ARG A 103 4.47 1.97 -17.50
N GLU A 104 3.33 1.68 -16.87
CA GLU A 104 3.32 0.92 -15.62
C GLU A 104 3.26 -0.58 -15.88
N ARG A 105 4.02 -1.36 -15.08
CA ARG A 105 4.08 -2.83 -15.22
C ARG A 105 2.76 -3.49 -14.83
N TYR A 106 2.09 -2.96 -13.81
CA TYR A 106 0.83 -3.48 -13.28
C TYR A 106 -0.24 -2.41 -13.43
N LEU A 107 -1.13 -2.59 -14.40
CA LEU A 107 -2.19 -1.66 -14.75
C LEU A 107 -3.54 -2.39 -14.69
N VAL A 108 -4.49 -1.83 -13.97
CA VAL A 108 -5.91 -2.19 -14.08
C VAL A 108 -6.44 -1.50 -15.33
N LYS A 109 -6.88 -2.27 -16.33
CA LYS A 109 -7.38 -1.71 -17.60
C LYS A 109 -8.84 -1.31 -17.49
N ASP A 110 -9.63 -2.14 -16.83
CA ASP A 110 -11.03 -1.90 -16.53
C ASP A 110 -11.31 -2.24 -15.06
N VAL A 111 -11.78 -1.24 -14.30
CA VAL A 111 -12.10 -1.41 -12.87
C VAL A 111 -13.43 -2.13 -12.64
N ASP A 112 -14.30 -2.16 -13.65
CA ASP A 112 -15.61 -2.80 -13.57
C ASP A 112 -15.57 -4.26 -14.04
N ASN A 113 -14.47 -4.71 -14.66
CA ASN A 113 -14.31 -6.06 -15.18
C ASN A 113 -13.47 -6.96 -14.26
N VAL A 114 -14.14 -7.70 -13.39
CA VAL A 114 -13.52 -8.68 -12.48
C VAL A 114 -12.97 -9.94 -13.16
N HIS A 115 -13.16 -10.10 -14.47
CA HIS A 115 -12.70 -11.26 -15.25
C HIS A 115 -11.44 -10.99 -16.08
N GLU A 116 -10.91 -9.77 -16.06
CA GLU A 116 -9.59 -9.48 -16.62
C GLU A 116 -8.49 -10.00 -15.68
N LEU A 117 -7.92 -11.16 -16.01
CA LEU A 117 -6.64 -11.63 -15.48
C LEU A 117 -5.67 -11.92 -16.63
#